data_AF-A0A382EFQ1-F1
#
_entry.id   AF-A0A382EFQ1-F1
#
_cell.length_a   1.000
_cell.length_b   1.000
_cell.length_c   1.000
_cell.angle_alpha   90.00
_cell.angle_beta   90.00
_cell.angle_gamma   90.00
#
_symmetry.space_group_name_H-M   'P 1'
#
loop_
_entity.id
_entity.type
_entity.pdbx_description
1 polymer ?
#
loop_
_entity_poly.entity_id
_entity_poly.type
_entity_poly.pdbx_seq_one_letter_code
_entity_poly.pdbx_strand_id
1 'polypeptide(L)'
;MTAHQCFILDPEDYVKASNIGDIVAIVHSHPVTPAVASEADKISCEHSNLPWYIVNPKTEEWGYYAPTGYKAPLLGRPWVWGVTDCWSLVRDWYREERGIELRDWERPLTPEEFLKDPMFERCAWRTGFRQLRQEEKLEKGDLLFMSIMADGLNHVALFLGDEILHHLTDRLSCREPYSQWLLKCTGGRYRYAS
;
A
#
# COMPACT_ATOMS: atom_id res chain seq x y z
N MET A 1 -7.49 -6.64 15.34
CA MET A 1 -7.92 -6.68 13.94
C MET A 1 -9.09 -5.74 13.78
N THR A 2 -8.86 -4.58 13.20
CA THR A 2 -9.93 -3.65 12.83
C THR A 2 -10.71 -4.24 11.65
N ALA A 3 -11.84 -3.64 11.28
CA ALA A 3 -12.71 -4.14 10.21
C ALA A 3 -12.07 -4.18 8.80
N HIS A 4 -10.87 -3.62 8.65
CA HIS A 4 -10.20 -3.45 7.35
C HIS A 4 -8.75 -3.96 7.34
N GLN A 5 -8.27 -4.54 8.45
CA GLN A 5 -6.96 -5.16 8.50
C GLN A 5 -7.04 -6.54 7.85
N CYS A 6 -6.39 -6.70 6.70
CA CYS A 6 -6.41 -7.94 5.93
C CYS A 6 -5.28 -8.88 6.37
N PHE A 7 -5.37 -10.14 5.96
CA PHE A 7 -4.27 -11.10 6.15
C PHE A 7 -2.99 -10.54 5.50
N ILE A 8 -1.90 -10.55 6.26
CA ILE A 8 -0.57 -10.18 5.80
C ILE A 8 0.29 -11.41 6.04
N LEU A 9 1.02 -11.83 5.01
CA LEU A 9 2.00 -12.90 5.14
C LEU A 9 3.10 -12.46 6.09
N ASP A 10 3.41 -13.30 7.08
CA ASP A 10 4.58 -13.09 7.91
C ASP A 10 5.84 -13.27 7.04
N PRO A 11 6.65 -12.22 6.86
CA PRO A 11 7.81 -12.30 5.98
C PRO A 11 8.91 -13.21 6.53
N GLU A 12 9.04 -13.37 7.85
CA GLU A 12 9.99 -14.33 8.41
C GLU A 12 9.57 -15.76 8.11
N ASP A 13 8.29 -16.08 8.25
CA ASP A 13 7.79 -17.41 7.94
C ASP A 13 7.86 -17.70 6.44
N TYR A 14 7.62 -16.70 5.58
CA TYR A 14 7.83 -16.83 4.14
C TYR A 14 9.30 -17.14 3.81
N VAL A 15 10.25 -16.44 4.42
CA VAL A 15 11.69 -16.69 4.25
C VAL A 15 12.09 -18.07 4.78
N LYS A 16 11.57 -18.48 5.94
CA LYS A 16 11.82 -19.83 6.48
C LYS A 16 11.31 -20.90 5.51
N ALA A 17 10.12 -20.73 4.95
CA ALA A 17 9.53 -21.65 3.99
C ALA A 17 10.34 -21.73 2.69
N SER A 18 10.74 -20.58 2.13
CA SER A 18 11.51 -20.54 0.88
C SER A 18 12.91 -21.15 1.00
N ASN A 19 13.49 -21.15 2.21
CA ASN A 19 14.75 -21.83 2.48
C ASN A 19 14.64 -23.37 2.52
N ILE A 20 13.42 -23.92 2.65
CA ILE A 20 13.17 -25.37 2.71
C ILE A 20 12.84 -25.94 1.30
N GLY A 21 12.35 -25.09 0.39
CA GLY A 21 12.04 -25.46 -0.99
C GLY A 21 11.21 -24.38 -1.69
N ASP A 22 10.74 -24.71 -2.90
CA ASP A 22 9.91 -23.78 -3.68
C ASP A 22 8.53 -23.62 -3.04
N ILE A 23 8.14 -22.37 -2.80
CA ILE A 23 6.78 -22.04 -2.35
C ILE A 23 5.86 -22.13 -3.57
N VAL A 24 4.96 -23.10 -3.56
CA VAL A 24 4.05 -23.38 -4.69
C VAL A 24 2.64 -22.82 -4.49
N ALA A 25 2.28 -22.44 -3.27
CA ALA A 25 0.98 -21.87 -2.91
C ALA A 25 1.03 -21.20 -1.54
N ILE A 26 0.05 -20.34 -1.27
CA ILE A 26 -0.21 -19.73 0.03
C ILE A 26 -1.54 -20.26 0.57
N VAL A 27 -1.58 -20.56 1.86
CA VAL A 27 -2.79 -21.03 2.54
C VAL A 27 -3.03 -20.16 3.76
N HIS A 28 -4.22 -19.55 3.87
CA HIS A 28 -4.65 -18.83 5.06
C HIS A 28 -6.10 -19.14 5.41
N SER A 29 -6.54 -18.65 6.56
CA SER A 29 -7.88 -18.93 7.06
C SER A 29 -8.78 -17.70 7.10
N HIS A 30 -10.07 -17.91 6.86
CA HIS A 30 -11.17 -16.99 7.13
C HIS A 30 -12.01 -17.56 8.29
N PRO A 31 -11.68 -17.26 9.57
CA PRO A 31 -12.37 -17.86 10.72
C PRO A 31 -13.79 -17.32 10.99
N VAL A 32 -14.17 -16.25 10.28
CA VAL A 32 -15.41 -15.50 10.50
C VAL A 32 -16.21 -15.36 9.20
N THR A 33 -15.54 -15.10 8.09
CA THR A 33 -16.13 -14.94 6.74
C THR A 33 -16.12 -16.26 5.97
N PRO A 34 -16.91 -16.39 4.89
CA PRO A 34 -16.83 -17.56 4.00
C PRO A 34 -15.43 -17.76 3.42
N ALA A 35 -15.11 -19.00 3.03
CA ALA A 35 -13.88 -19.37 2.35
C ALA A 35 -13.86 -18.91 0.87
N VAL A 36 -14.18 -17.63 0.63
CA VAL A 36 -14.18 -17.00 -0.69
C VAL A 36 -13.13 -15.89 -0.67
N ALA A 37 -12.37 -15.76 -1.75
CA ALA A 37 -11.33 -14.75 -1.89
C ALA A 37 -11.91 -13.33 -1.79
N SER A 38 -11.48 -12.63 -0.74
CA SER A 38 -11.71 -11.20 -0.56
C SER A 38 -10.87 -10.40 -1.56
N GLU A 39 -11.13 -9.09 -1.66
CA GLU A 39 -10.33 -8.22 -2.52
C GLU A 39 -8.84 -8.20 -2.11
N ALA A 40 -8.54 -8.27 -0.81
CA ALA A 40 -7.17 -8.33 -0.34
C ALA A 40 -6.47 -9.64 -0.70
N ASP A 41 -7.20 -10.75 -0.68
CA ASP A 41 -6.67 -12.05 -1.10
C ASP A 41 -6.35 -12.06 -2.59
N LYS A 42 -7.24 -11.49 -3.43
CA LYS A 42 -6.99 -11.39 -4.87
C LYS A 42 -5.75 -10.55 -5.16
N ILE A 43 -5.66 -9.38 -4.53
CA ILE A 43 -4.51 -8.48 -4.66
C ILE A 43 -3.21 -9.16 -4.24
N SER A 44 -3.22 -9.84 -3.09
CA SER A 44 -2.03 -10.51 -2.56
C SER A 44 -1.65 -11.76 -3.37
N CYS A 45 -2.64 -12.45 -3.96
CA CYS A 45 -2.45 -13.53 -4.92
C CYS A 45 -1.75 -13.03 -6.19
N GLU A 46 -2.21 -11.93 -6.78
CA GLU A 46 -1.55 -11.32 -7.94
C GLU A 46 -0.12 -10.85 -7.60
N HIS A 47 0.08 -10.28 -6.41
CA HIS A 47 1.39 -9.80 -5.97
C HIS A 47 2.40 -10.93 -5.74
N SER A 48 1.99 -11.99 -5.04
CA SER A 48 2.84 -13.17 -4.82
C SER A 48 3.03 -14.01 -6.08
N ASN A 49 2.14 -13.86 -7.07
CA ASN A 49 2.09 -14.67 -8.28
C ASN A 49 2.03 -16.18 -7.98
N LEU A 50 1.29 -16.54 -6.93
CA LEU A 50 1.11 -17.90 -6.45
C LEU A 50 -0.39 -18.20 -6.31
N PRO A 51 -0.83 -19.46 -6.42
CA PRO A 51 -2.18 -19.87 -6.03
C PRO A 51 -2.42 -19.68 -4.53
N TRP A 52 -3.62 -19.23 -4.17
CA TRP A 52 -4.06 -19.02 -2.79
C TRP A 52 -5.21 -19.96 -2.46
N TYR A 53 -5.10 -20.63 -1.32
CA TYR A 53 -6.15 -21.45 -0.73
C TYR A 53 -6.65 -20.81 0.56
N ILE A 54 -7.96 -20.77 0.71
CA ILE A 54 -8.63 -20.09 1.81
C ILE A 54 -9.44 -21.12 2.55
N VAL A 55 -9.20 -21.30 3.84
CA VAL A 55 -9.92 -22.28 4.65
C VAL A 55 -10.82 -21.58 5.66
N ASN A 56 -12.07 -22.01 5.78
CA ASN A 56 -12.88 -21.65 6.93
C ASN A 56 -12.84 -22.83 7.93
N PRO A 57 -12.11 -22.72 9.05
CA PRO A 57 -11.93 -23.83 9.98
C PRO A 57 -13.21 -24.23 10.73
N LYS A 58 -14.29 -23.43 10.67
CA LYS A 58 -15.57 -23.73 11.32
C LYS A 58 -16.54 -24.44 10.38
N THR A 59 -16.59 -24.04 9.11
CA THR A 59 -17.44 -24.67 8.10
C THR A 59 -16.73 -25.79 7.34
N GLU A 60 -15.41 -25.92 7.53
CA GLU A 60 -14.52 -26.85 6.81
C GLU A 60 -14.53 -26.63 5.29
N GLU A 61 -14.95 -25.45 4.85
CA GLU A 61 -14.98 -25.07 3.44
C GLU A 61 -13.63 -24.57 2.95
N TRP A 62 -13.37 -24.82 1.66
CA TRP A 62 -12.16 -24.41 0.96
C TRP A 62 -12.50 -23.48 -0.20
N GLY A 63 -11.75 -22.39 -0.28
CA GLY A 63 -11.67 -21.47 -1.40
C GLY A 63 -10.37 -21.63 -2.15
N TYR A 64 -10.39 -21.22 -3.41
CA TYR A 64 -9.23 -21.19 -4.27
C TYR A 64 -9.26 -19.93 -5.13
N TYR A 65 -8.11 -19.29 -5.29
CA TYR A 65 -7.92 -18.20 -6.23
C TYR A 65 -6.50 -18.27 -6.81
N ALA A 66 -6.38 -18.10 -8.11
CA ALA A 66 -5.09 -18.09 -8.81
C ALA A 66 -4.86 -16.74 -9.49
N PRO A 67 -3.61 -16.37 -9.77
CA PRO A 67 -3.30 -15.16 -10.52
C PRO A 67 -4.00 -15.20 -11.89
N THR A 68 -4.71 -14.12 -12.19
CA THR A 68 -5.47 -13.90 -13.42
C THR A 68 -5.02 -12.64 -14.16
N GLY A 69 -4.11 -11.87 -13.58
CA GLY A 69 -3.79 -10.51 -14.02
C GLY A 69 -4.77 -9.47 -13.50
N TYR A 70 -5.49 -9.75 -12.41
CA TYR A 70 -6.36 -8.80 -11.75
C TYR A 70 -5.57 -7.56 -11.32
N LYS A 71 -6.15 -6.39 -11.56
CA LYS A 71 -5.57 -5.10 -11.17
C LYS A 71 -6.59 -4.36 -10.33
N ALA A 72 -6.24 -4.12 -9.07
CA ALA A 72 -7.12 -3.36 -8.18
C ALA A 72 -7.26 -1.91 -8.65
N PRO A 73 -8.44 -1.29 -8.57
CA PRO A 73 -8.64 0.13 -8.88
C PRO A 73 -7.92 1.01 -7.85
N LEU A 74 -7.45 2.21 -8.24
CA LEU A 74 -6.76 3.15 -7.34
C LEU A 74 -7.62 3.63 -6.15
N LEU A 75 -8.95 3.47 -6.24
CA LEU A 75 -9.91 3.84 -5.21
C LEU A 75 -10.62 2.60 -4.68
N GLY A 76 -10.95 2.61 -3.39
CA GLY A 76 -11.69 1.52 -2.76
C GLY A 76 -10.91 0.23 -2.54
N ARG A 77 -9.59 0.18 -2.81
CA ARG A 77 -8.80 -1.03 -2.56
C ARG A 77 -8.47 -1.18 -1.06
N PRO A 78 -8.43 -2.42 -0.53
CA PRO A 78 -8.04 -2.69 0.84
C PRO A 78 -6.54 -2.45 1.05
N TRP A 79 -6.19 -2.11 2.29
CA TRP A 79 -4.82 -1.86 2.68
C TRP A 79 -4.10 -3.16 3.04
N VAL A 80 -2.97 -3.41 2.38
CA VAL A 80 -2.08 -4.53 2.67
C VAL A 80 -0.65 -3.99 2.64
N TRP A 81 0.07 -4.09 3.76
CA TRP A 81 1.42 -3.57 3.89
C TRP A 81 2.35 -4.18 2.83
N GLY A 82 3.11 -3.33 2.12
CA GLY A 82 4.02 -3.76 1.06
C GLY A 82 3.37 -4.15 -0.26
N VAL A 83 2.04 -4.23 -0.33
CA VAL A 83 1.31 -4.66 -1.54
C VAL A 83 0.41 -3.55 -2.06
N THR A 84 -0.47 -3.02 -1.20
CA THR A 84 -1.40 -1.92 -1.51
C THR A 84 -1.36 -0.87 -0.41
N ASP A 85 -0.18 -0.41 -0.02
CA ASP A 85 0.00 0.70 0.92
C ASP A 85 0.03 2.08 0.22
N CYS A 86 0.32 3.14 0.99
CA CYS A 86 0.37 4.52 0.49
C CYS A 86 1.44 4.73 -0.59
N TRP A 87 2.61 4.08 -0.49
CA TRP A 87 3.65 4.16 -1.51
C TRP A 87 3.27 3.39 -2.77
N SER A 88 2.65 2.21 -2.60
CA SER A 88 2.15 1.38 -3.69
C SER A 88 1.09 2.13 -4.50
N LEU A 89 0.19 2.86 -3.81
CA LEU A 89 -0.80 3.73 -4.47
C LEU A 89 -0.15 4.86 -5.27
N VAL A 90 0.93 5.48 -4.76
CA VAL A 90 1.70 6.48 -5.48
C VAL A 90 2.28 5.90 -6.77
N ARG A 91 2.93 4.74 -6.67
CA ARG A 91 3.53 4.05 -7.82
C ARG A 91 2.50 3.68 -8.86
N ASP A 92 1.38 3.11 -8.45
CA ASP A 92 0.32 2.69 -9.35
C ASP A 92 -0.32 3.87 -10.09
N TRP A 93 -0.58 4.99 -9.41
CA TRP A 93 -1.10 6.19 -10.06
C TRP A 93 -0.10 6.76 -11.07
N TYR A 94 1.19 6.82 -10.74
CA TYR A 94 2.21 7.32 -11.67
C TYR A 94 2.35 6.44 -12.92
N ARG A 95 2.25 5.12 -12.74
CA ARG A 95 2.20 4.18 -13.85
C ARG A 95 0.96 4.39 -14.72
N GLU A 96 -0.22 4.44 -14.12
CA GLU A 96 -1.50 4.53 -14.84
C GLU A 96 -1.73 5.89 -15.51
N GLU A 97 -1.44 6.99 -14.82
CA GLU A 97 -1.77 8.34 -15.28
C GLU A 97 -0.63 9.01 -16.07
N ARG A 98 0.62 8.58 -15.85
CA ARG A 98 1.79 9.19 -16.47
C ARG A 98 2.69 8.22 -17.23
N GLY A 99 2.44 6.91 -17.16
CA GLY A 99 3.31 5.91 -17.79
C GLY A 99 4.71 5.84 -17.16
N ILE A 100 4.86 6.28 -15.90
CA ILE A 100 6.15 6.35 -15.20
C ILE A 100 6.23 5.21 -14.19
N GLU A 101 7.21 4.33 -14.36
CA GLU A 101 7.52 3.25 -13.42
C GLU A 101 8.40 3.77 -12.28
N LEU A 102 7.76 4.12 -11.16
CA LEU A 102 8.47 4.53 -9.95
C LEU A 102 9.08 3.31 -9.25
N ARG A 103 10.32 3.49 -8.77
CA ARG A 103 11.04 2.48 -7.98
C ARG A 103 10.24 2.07 -6.75
N ASP A 104 10.16 0.76 -6.51
CA ASP A 104 9.72 0.25 -5.22
C ASP A 104 10.86 0.21 -4.21
N TRP A 105 10.54 0.53 -2.96
CA TRP A 105 11.50 0.50 -1.87
C TRP A 105 11.21 -0.71 -0.99
N GLU A 106 12.27 -1.36 -0.55
CA GLU A 106 12.16 -2.35 0.51
C GLU A 106 11.69 -1.64 1.78
N ARG A 107 10.59 -2.14 2.33
CA ARG A 107 9.94 -1.58 3.51
C ARG A 107 10.31 -2.44 4.72
N PRO A 108 10.26 -1.89 5.94
CA PRO A 108 10.31 -2.69 7.15
C PRO A 108 9.25 -3.80 7.13
N LEU A 109 9.50 -4.88 7.87
CA LEU A 109 8.66 -6.08 7.81
C LEU A 109 7.23 -5.79 8.26
N THR A 110 7.10 -4.88 9.23
CA THR A 110 5.82 -4.48 9.78
C THR A 110 5.56 -2.98 9.68
N PRO A 111 4.29 -2.56 9.62
CA PRO A 111 3.91 -1.16 9.71
C PRO A 111 4.39 -0.52 11.01
N GLU A 112 4.40 -1.26 12.12
CA GLU A 112 4.87 -0.81 13.43
C GLU A 112 6.37 -0.51 13.43
N GLU A 113 7.18 -1.30 12.71
CA GLU A 113 8.60 -1.00 12.51
C GLU A 113 8.79 0.23 11.64
N PHE A 114 7.99 0.38 10.59
CA PHE A 114 8.03 1.57 9.73
C PHE A 114 7.70 2.85 10.50
N LEU A 115 6.76 2.82 11.45
CA LEU A 115 6.41 3.97 12.28
C LEU A 115 7.56 4.44 13.18
N LYS A 116 8.55 3.58 13.50
CA LYS A 116 9.73 3.97 14.29
C LYS A 116 10.71 4.82 13.51
N ASP A 117 10.80 4.60 12.19
CA ASP A 117 11.68 5.35 11.30
C ASP A 117 11.09 5.46 9.87
N PRO A 118 10.13 6.37 9.65
CA PRO A 118 9.49 6.52 8.35
C PRO A 118 10.48 6.91 7.25
N MET A 119 10.64 6.01 6.27
CA MET A 119 11.75 6.09 5.30
C MET A 119 11.40 6.68 3.93
N PHE A 120 10.11 6.79 3.59
CA PHE A 120 9.69 7.14 2.23
C PHE A 120 10.13 8.54 1.78
N GLU A 121 10.17 9.52 2.69
CA GLU A 121 10.59 10.88 2.33
C GLU A 121 12.07 10.93 1.93
N ARG A 122 12.93 10.21 2.64
CA ARG A 122 14.35 10.04 2.30
C ARG A 122 14.58 9.34 0.97
N CYS A 123 13.58 8.60 0.50
CA CYS A 123 13.59 7.88 -0.77
C CYS A 123 13.11 8.73 -1.96
N ALA A 124 12.43 9.86 -1.71
CA ALA A 124 11.81 10.68 -2.75
C ALA A 124 12.83 11.12 -3.82
N TRP A 125 13.98 11.65 -3.40
CA TRP A 125 15.03 12.10 -4.32
C TRP A 125 15.61 10.97 -5.19
N ARG A 126 15.76 9.78 -4.62
CA ARG A 126 16.21 8.58 -5.35
C ARG A 126 15.16 8.00 -6.29
N THR A 127 13.93 8.49 -6.19
CA THR A 127 12.78 8.10 -7.03
C THR A 127 12.45 9.19 -8.07
N GLY A 128 13.33 10.18 -8.25
CA GLY A 128 13.18 11.23 -9.24
C GLY A 128 12.33 12.42 -8.80
N PHE A 129 12.05 12.55 -7.50
CA PHE A 129 11.34 13.69 -6.95
C PHE A 129 12.30 14.75 -6.42
N ARG A 130 11.98 16.03 -6.60
CA ARG A 130 12.63 17.14 -5.90
C ARG A 130 11.69 17.74 -4.88
N GLN A 131 12.24 18.28 -3.80
CA GLN A 131 11.45 19.06 -2.85
C GLN A 131 11.02 20.39 -3.51
N LEU A 132 9.78 20.81 -3.23
CA LEU A 132 9.24 22.10 -3.67
C LEU A 132 9.60 23.19 -2.67
N ARG A 133 9.95 24.38 -3.18
CA ARG A 133 10.10 25.58 -2.34
C ARG A 133 8.75 26.08 -1.87
N GLN A 134 8.73 26.86 -0.79
CA GLN A 134 7.49 27.30 -0.13
C GLN A 134 6.53 28.04 -1.08
N GLU A 135 7.09 28.89 -1.95
CA GLU A 135 6.39 29.69 -2.94
C GLU A 135 5.85 28.92 -4.14
N GLU A 136 6.34 27.69 -4.39
CA GLU A 136 5.87 26.87 -5.49
C GLU A 136 4.46 26.33 -5.18
N LYS A 137 3.54 26.54 -6.12
CA LYS A 137 2.19 26.00 -6.05
C LYS A 137 2.22 24.49 -6.31
N LEU A 138 1.34 23.77 -5.62
CA LEU A 138 1.12 22.36 -5.88
C LEU A 138 0.46 22.14 -7.24
N GLU A 139 0.83 21.05 -7.90
CA GLU A 139 0.29 20.59 -9.17
C GLU A 139 -0.15 19.12 -9.06
N LYS A 140 -1.11 18.71 -9.90
CA LYS A 140 -1.59 17.32 -9.94
C LYS A 140 -0.40 16.36 -10.10
N GLY A 141 -0.24 15.44 -9.16
CA GLY A 141 0.85 14.46 -9.11
C GLY A 141 1.95 14.80 -8.11
N ASP A 142 1.97 15.99 -7.52
CA ASP A 142 2.89 16.28 -6.43
C ASP A 142 2.62 15.36 -5.23
N LEU A 143 3.69 14.92 -4.57
CA LEU A 143 3.62 14.12 -3.36
C LEU A 143 3.60 15.01 -2.13
N LEU A 144 2.74 14.65 -1.21
CA LEU A 144 2.59 15.27 0.10
C LEU A 144 3.00 14.24 1.15
N PHE A 145 4.17 14.45 1.74
CA PHE A 145 4.63 13.65 2.87
C PHE A 145 4.06 14.24 4.15
N MET A 146 3.39 13.39 4.93
CA MET A 146 2.56 13.80 6.06
C MET A 146 2.93 13.02 7.32
N SER A 147 2.73 13.66 8.47
CA SER A 147 2.69 13.05 9.79
C SER A 147 1.23 12.88 10.20
N ILE A 148 0.75 11.64 10.15
CA ILE A 148 -0.65 11.28 10.44
C ILE A 148 -0.67 10.39 11.67
N MET A 149 -1.27 10.88 12.76
CA MET A 149 -1.50 10.14 14.02
C MET A 149 -0.25 9.58 14.73
N ALA A 150 0.95 9.79 14.18
CA ALA A 150 2.23 9.43 14.78
C ALA A 150 3.33 10.38 14.28
N ASP A 151 4.45 10.41 15.01
CA ASP A 151 5.58 11.27 14.69
C ASP A 151 6.30 10.83 13.40
N GLY A 152 6.93 11.80 12.73
CA GLY A 152 7.65 11.58 11.48
C GLY A 152 6.73 11.55 10.24
N LEU A 153 7.36 11.58 9.06
CA LEU A 153 6.66 11.59 7.78
C LEU A 153 6.24 10.16 7.39
N ASN A 154 5.24 9.65 8.11
CA ASN A 154 4.75 8.29 8.05
C ASN A 154 3.71 8.03 6.94
N HIS A 155 3.34 9.04 6.18
CA HIS A 155 2.33 8.89 5.15
C HIS A 155 2.69 9.69 3.90
N VAL A 156 2.26 9.19 2.74
CA VAL A 156 2.39 9.88 1.46
C VAL A 156 1.03 9.93 0.77
N ALA A 157 0.69 11.09 0.24
CA ALA A 157 -0.50 11.30 -0.57
C ALA A 157 -0.12 11.95 -1.91
N LEU A 158 -0.95 11.71 -2.92
CA LEU A 158 -0.89 12.39 -4.20
C LEU A 158 -1.82 13.60 -4.18
N PHE A 159 -1.31 14.76 -4.54
CA PHE A 159 -2.14 15.92 -4.78
C PHE A 159 -2.84 15.82 -6.14
N LEU A 160 -4.15 16.04 -6.19
CA LEU A 160 -4.95 15.98 -7.41
C LEU A 160 -5.49 17.36 -7.87
N GLY A 161 -5.18 18.43 -7.15
CA GLY A 161 -5.54 19.81 -7.50
C GLY A 161 -6.28 20.54 -6.37
N ASP A 162 -7.34 19.93 -5.86
CA ASP A 162 -8.12 20.36 -4.68
C ASP A 162 -8.31 19.20 -3.69
N GLU A 163 -8.25 17.97 -4.19
CA GLU A 163 -8.27 16.73 -3.43
C GLU A 163 -6.86 16.12 -3.29
N ILE A 164 -6.74 15.17 -2.36
CA ILE A 164 -5.65 14.22 -2.31
C ILE A 164 -6.15 12.81 -2.60
N LEU A 165 -5.32 11.99 -3.22
CA LEU A 165 -5.48 10.54 -3.29
C LEU A 165 -4.49 9.91 -2.32
N HIS A 166 -4.99 9.09 -1.39
CA HIS A 166 -4.15 8.48 -0.37
C HIS A 166 -4.70 7.15 0.14
N HIS A 167 -3.88 6.42 0.87
CA HIS A 167 -4.26 5.13 1.47
C HIS A 167 -3.76 5.03 2.90
N LEU A 168 -4.63 5.33 3.85
CA LEU A 168 -4.33 5.17 5.26
C LEU A 168 -4.52 3.72 5.70
N THR A 169 -3.69 3.28 6.64
CA THR A 169 -3.84 1.98 7.30
C THR A 169 -5.27 1.82 7.84
N ASP A 170 -5.81 0.61 7.73
CA ASP A 170 -7.17 0.26 8.18
C ASP A 170 -8.30 1.06 7.52
N ARG A 171 -8.06 1.62 6.32
CA ARG A 171 -9.08 2.27 5.49
C ARG A 171 -8.93 1.83 4.05
N LEU A 172 -10.02 1.89 3.29
CA LEU A 172 -9.91 1.79 1.84
C LEU A 172 -9.22 3.04 1.28
N SER A 173 -8.42 2.89 0.23
CA SER A 173 -7.87 4.03 -0.51
C SER A 173 -8.98 4.97 -0.96
N CYS A 174 -8.80 6.28 -0.79
CA CYS A 174 -9.84 7.24 -1.07
C CYS A 174 -9.29 8.55 -1.63
N ARG A 175 -10.22 9.36 -2.17
CA ARG A 175 -10.02 10.78 -2.37
C ARG A 175 -10.68 11.54 -1.23
N GLU A 176 -9.98 12.54 -0.72
CA GLU A 176 -10.58 13.49 0.20
C GLU A 176 -10.08 14.91 -0.10
N PRO A 177 -10.87 15.95 0.21
CA PRO A 177 -10.43 17.32 0.03
C PRO A 177 -9.12 17.57 0.78
N TYR A 178 -8.20 18.33 0.19
CA TYR A 178 -6.97 18.74 0.85
C TYR A 178 -7.26 19.79 1.93
N SER A 179 -7.75 19.31 3.08
CA SER A 179 -8.25 20.11 4.18
C SER A 179 -7.13 20.85 4.93
N GLN A 180 -7.52 21.84 5.74
CA GLN A 180 -6.59 22.55 6.62
C GLN A 180 -5.90 21.62 7.63
N TRP A 181 -6.53 20.51 8.00
CA TRP A 181 -5.90 19.53 8.88
C TRP A 181 -4.80 18.75 8.15
N LEU A 182 -5.06 18.26 6.93
CA LEU A 182 -4.05 17.60 6.10
C LEU A 182 -2.89 18.53 5.75
N LEU A 183 -3.19 19.81 5.52
CA LEU A 183 -2.16 20.84 5.31
C LEU A 183 -1.24 20.95 6.52
N LYS A 184 -1.77 20.94 7.74
CA LYS A 184 -0.97 20.98 8.98
C LYS A 184 -0.14 19.71 9.18
N CYS A 185 -0.66 18.56 8.75
CA CYS A 185 0.06 17.29 8.76
C CYS A 185 1.17 17.21 7.71
N THR A 186 1.12 18.04 6.66
CA THR A 186 2.10 18.00 5.56
C THR A 186 3.41 18.65 5.96
N GLY A 187 4.46 17.83 6.11
CA GLY A 187 5.82 18.31 6.37
C GLY A 187 6.71 18.39 5.13
N GLY A 188 6.33 17.74 4.03
CA GLY A 188 7.12 17.72 2.78
C GLY A 188 6.25 17.77 1.53
N ARG A 189 6.67 18.56 0.54
CA ARG A 189 6.02 18.66 -0.78
C ARG A 189 7.05 18.38 -1.85
N TYR A 190 6.75 17.44 -2.75
CA TYR A 190 7.72 16.90 -3.69
C TYR A 190 7.12 16.78 -5.09
N ARG A 191 7.89 17.15 -6.11
CA ARG A 191 7.47 17.07 -7.52
C ARG A 191 8.39 16.16 -8.30
N TYR A 192 7.82 15.32 -9.13
CA TYR A 192 8.58 14.51 -10.07
C TYR A 192 9.30 15.40 -11.09
N ALA A 193 10.62 15.23 -11.24
CA ALA A 193 11.49 16.12 -12.00
C ALA A 193 12.63 15.40 -12.72
N SER A 194 12.56 14.07 -12.87
CA SER A 194 13.53 13.25 -13.60
C SER A 194 12.98 12.77 -14.94
#